data_AF-L9ZJL7-F1
#
_entry.id   AF-L9ZJL7-F1
#
_cell.length_a   1.000
_cell.length_b   1.000
_cell.length_c   1.000
_cell.angle_alpha   90.00
_cell.angle_beta   90.00
_cell.angle_gamma   90.00
#
_symmetry.space_group_name_H-M   'P 1'
#
loop_
_entity.id
_entity.type
_entity.pdbx_description
1 polymer ?
#
loop_
_entity_poly.entity_id
_entity_poly.type
_entity_poly.pdbx_seq_one_letter_code
_entity_poly.pdbx_strand_id
1 'polypeptide(L)'
;MFVTTKLWIQDAGYESTKEAFERSLERLGLDYLDLYLIHQPFGDVHGSWRAMEELYDEGKIRAIGVSNFYPDRLMDLVAHNDVVPAVNQIETHPFYQRVEDAEFLDEYDIQHQSWGPFAEGQNDIFEHDVLTSIGDKYGKTAAQVTLR
;
A
#
# COMPACT_ATOMS: atom_id res chain seq x y z
N MET A 1 -10.08 12.01 9.85
CA MET A 1 -8.67 11.74 9.51
C MET A 1 -8.63 10.37 8.86
N PHE A 2 -7.64 10.09 8.00
CA PHE A 2 -7.40 8.75 7.47
C PHE A 2 -6.00 8.32 7.88
N VAL A 3 -5.88 7.36 8.79
CA VAL A 3 -4.59 6.89 9.33
C VAL A 3 -4.25 5.51 8.77
N THR A 4 -3.09 5.45 8.12
CA THR A 4 -2.48 4.20 7.66
C THR A 4 -1.21 3.91 8.47
N THR A 5 -1.09 2.69 8.99
CA THR A 5 0.20 2.14 9.43
C THR A 5 0.36 0.70 8.93
N LYS A 6 1.50 0.07 9.21
CA LYS A 6 1.90 -1.18 8.55
C LYS A 6 2.45 -2.20 9.55
N LEU A 7 2.14 -3.47 9.32
CA LEU A 7 2.73 -4.61 9.99
C LEU A 7 4.17 -4.83 9.50
N TRP A 8 5.14 -4.79 10.41
CA TRP A 8 6.53 -5.05 10.07
C TRP A 8 6.83 -6.54 9.91
N ILE A 9 7.77 -6.89 9.04
CA ILE A 9 8.11 -8.28 8.68
C ILE A 9 8.42 -9.20 9.87
N GLN A 10 9.00 -8.66 10.95
CA GLN A 10 9.36 -9.44 12.15
C GLN A 10 8.15 -9.90 12.97
N ASP A 11 7.00 -9.24 12.77
CA ASP A 11 5.76 -9.54 13.46
C ASP A 11 4.80 -10.38 12.58
N ALA A 12 5.25 -10.87 11.42
CA ALA A 12 4.44 -11.70 10.53
C ALA A 12 4.06 -13.04 11.21
N GLY A 13 2.76 -13.36 11.16
CA GLY A 13 2.15 -14.47 11.90
C GLY A 13 0.88 -14.02 12.62
N TYR A 14 -0.03 -14.96 12.88
CA TYR A 14 -1.38 -14.65 13.37
C TYR A 14 -1.40 -13.90 14.70
N GLU A 15 -0.87 -14.48 15.79
CA GLU A 15 -0.87 -13.83 17.12
C GLU A 15 0.03 -12.59 17.15
N SER A 16 1.22 -12.68 16.55
CA SER A 16 2.18 -11.56 16.51
C SER A 16 1.63 -10.35 15.77
N THR A 17 0.79 -10.56 14.76
CA THR A 17 0.10 -9.47 14.04
C THR A 17 -0.87 -8.73 14.95
N LYS A 18 -1.66 -9.45 15.76
CA LYS A 18 -2.58 -8.82 16.72
C LYS A 18 -1.82 -8.02 17.77
N GLU A 19 -0.74 -8.56 18.31
CA GLU A 19 0.12 -7.83 19.25
C GLU A 19 0.76 -6.58 18.61
N ALA A 20 1.25 -6.68 17.38
CA ALA A 20 1.85 -5.58 16.65
C ALA A 20 0.85 -4.46 16.31
N PHE A 21 -0.38 -4.84 15.99
CA PHE A 21 -1.48 -3.92 15.77
C PHE A 21 -1.81 -3.14 17.05
N GLU A 22 -1.98 -3.81 18.19
CA GLU A 22 -2.25 -3.15 19.48
C GLU A 22 -1.12 -2.20 19.90
N ARG A 23 0.15 -2.62 19.73
CA ARG A 23 1.31 -1.72 19.95
C ARG A 23 1.28 -0.49 19.05
N SER A 24 0.79 -0.64 17.82
CA SER A 24 0.68 0.48 16.87
C SER A 24 -0.41 1.46 17.32
N LEU A 25 -1.57 0.97 17.75
CA LEU A 25 -2.64 1.78 18.33
C LEU A 25 -2.18 2.55 19.56
N GLU A 26 -1.49 1.89 20.49
CA GLU A 26 -0.95 2.52 21.71
C GLU A 26 -0.01 3.68 21.37
N ARG A 27 0.92 3.46 20.44
CA ARG A 27 1.88 4.50 20.00
C ARG A 27 1.22 5.67 19.28
N LEU A 28 0.16 5.40 18.52
CA LEU A 28 -0.59 6.41 17.78
C LEU A 28 -1.62 7.13 18.66
N GLY A 29 -1.97 6.57 19.82
CA GLY A 29 -3.04 7.07 20.69
C GLY A 29 -4.41 6.98 20.02
N LEU A 30 -4.68 5.88 19.30
CA LEU A 30 -5.91 5.64 18.56
C LEU A 30 -6.61 4.37 19.03
N ASP A 31 -7.94 4.33 18.87
CA ASP A 31 -8.76 3.14 19.17
C ASP A 31 -9.00 2.25 17.92
N TYR A 32 -8.74 2.79 16.73
CA TYR A 32 -8.90 2.10 15.44
C TYR A 32 -7.93 2.66 14.38
N LEU A 33 -7.76 1.93 13.28
CA LEU A 33 -7.08 2.41 12.07
C LEU A 33 -8.03 2.49 10.88
N ASP A 34 -7.81 3.46 9.99
CA ASP A 34 -8.53 3.51 8.72
C ASP A 34 -8.00 2.47 7.73
N LEU A 35 -6.67 2.24 7.72
CA LEU A 35 -6.02 1.24 6.88
C LEU A 35 -4.84 0.59 7.60
N TYR A 36 -4.76 -0.74 7.57
CA TYR A 36 -3.60 -1.49 8.05
C TYR A 36 -3.03 -2.35 6.93
N LEU A 37 -1.71 -2.27 6.71
CA LEU A 37 -1.05 -2.94 5.58
C LEU A 37 -0.05 -3.98 6.04
N ILE A 38 -0.01 -5.16 5.42
CA ILE A 38 1.18 -6.02 5.46
C ILE A 38 2.29 -5.31 4.68
N HIS A 39 3.39 -4.93 5.34
CA HIS A 39 4.40 -4.06 4.73
C HIS A 39 5.24 -4.76 3.66
N GLN A 40 5.49 -6.06 3.80
CA GLN A 40 6.35 -6.83 2.91
C GLN A 40 5.79 -8.24 2.67
N PRO A 41 5.95 -8.83 1.47
CA PRO A 41 5.38 -10.13 1.11
C PRO A 41 6.18 -11.33 1.66
N PHE A 42 6.65 -11.23 2.91
CA PHE A 42 7.53 -12.22 3.53
C PHE A 42 6.98 -12.70 4.88
N GLY A 43 7.37 -13.92 5.27
CA GLY A 43 6.90 -14.56 6.50
C GLY A 43 5.53 -15.23 6.33
N ASP A 44 4.84 -15.43 7.45
CA ASP A 44 3.49 -16.01 7.47
C ASP A 44 2.42 -14.98 7.09
N VAL A 45 2.42 -14.60 5.81
CA VAL A 45 1.48 -13.62 5.24
C VAL A 45 0.04 -14.05 5.42
N HIS A 46 -0.27 -15.34 5.21
CA HIS A 46 -1.63 -15.86 5.36
C HIS A 46 -2.10 -15.85 6.82
N GLY A 47 -1.23 -16.18 7.77
CA GLY A 47 -1.53 -16.02 9.20
C GLY A 47 -1.76 -14.58 9.60
N SER A 48 -0.93 -13.66 9.13
CA SER A 48 -1.13 -12.22 9.33
C SER A 48 -2.43 -11.72 8.71
N TRP A 49 -2.76 -12.19 7.51
CA TRP A 49 -3.98 -11.76 6.82
C TRP A 49 -5.23 -12.19 7.58
N ARG A 50 -5.30 -13.46 8.02
CA ARG A 50 -6.42 -13.93 8.87
C ARG A 50 -6.56 -13.14 10.17
N ALA A 51 -5.44 -12.78 10.81
CA ALA A 51 -5.48 -11.92 11.98
C ALA A 51 -6.02 -10.52 11.67
N MET A 52 -5.67 -9.98 10.50
CA MET A 52 -6.17 -8.69 10.03
C MET A 52 -7.65 -8.73 9.64
N GLU A 53 -8.14 -9.83 9.05
CA GLU A 53 -9.56 -10.07 8.77
C GLU A 53 -10.39 -10.06 10.06
N GLU A 54 -9.95 -10.74 11.11
CA GLU A 54 -10.65 -10.70 12.39
C GLU A 54 -10.66 -9.30 13.03
N LEU A 55 -9.54 -8.58 12.99
CA LEU A 55 -9.47 -7.20 13.49
C LEU A 55 -10.34 -6.24 12.66
N TYR A 56 -10.52 -6.53 11.37
CA TYR A 56 -11.44 -5.83 10.49
C TYR A 56 -12.90 -6.10 10.87
N ASP A 57 -13.26 -7.36 11.08
CA ASP A 57 -14.60 -7.78 11.52
C ASP A 57 -14.96 -7.26 12.92
N GLU A 58 -13.98 -7.14 13.82
CA GLU A 58 -14.11 -6.50 15.13
C GLU A 58 -14.31 -4.97 15.04
N GLY A 59 -14.12 -4.38 13.86
CA GLY A 59 -14.23 -2.94 13.63
C GLY A 59 -13.03 -2.13 14.11
N LYS A 60 -11.92 -2.79 14.47
CA LYS A 60 -10.67 -2.11 14.87
C LYS A 60 -9.88 -1.58 13.67
N ILE A 61 -10.12 -2.13 12.48
CA ILE A 61 -9.54 -1.69 11.22
C ILE A 61 -10.68 -1.46 10.23
N ARG A 62 -10.72 -0.30 9.56
CA ARG A 62 -11.78 0.00 8.58
C ARG A 62 -11.52 -0.56 7.19
N ALA A 63 -10.26 -0.82 6.84
CA ALA A 63 -9.84 -1.48 5.61
C ALA A 63 -8.49 -2.18 5.83
N ILE A 64 -8.30 -3.35 5.25
CA ILE A 64 -7.04 -4.10 5.29
C ILE A 64 -6.44 -4.19 3.89
N GLY A 65 -5.12 -4.13 3.80
CA GLY A 65 -4.42 -4.16 2.53
C GLY A 65 -2.99 -4.68 2.66
N VAL A 66 -2.24 -4.58 1.58
CA VAL A 66 -0.86 -5.04 1.50
C VAL A 66 0.05 -3.97 0.88
N SER A 67 1.35 -4.21 0.91
CA SER A 67 2.35 -3.34 0.29
C SER A 67 3.46 -4.19 -0.31
N ASN A 68 3.91 -3.81 -1.50
CA ASN A 68 4.98 -4.49 -2.26
C ASN A 68 4.62 -5.90 -2.76
N PHE A 69 3.34 -6.18 -2.97
CA PHE A 69 2.92 -7.47 -3.53
C PHE A 69 2.86 -7.38 -5.05
N TYR A 70 3.44 -8.38 -5.72
CA TYR A 70 3.25 -8.63 -7.15
C TYR A 70 1.93 -9.38 -7.40
N PRO A 71 1.40 -9.38 -8.65
CA PRO A 71 0.12 -10.01 -8.98
C PRO A 71 -0.01 -11.48 -8.57
N ASP A 72 1.06 -12.27 -8.70
CA ASP A 72 1.09 -13.67 -8.27
C ASP A 72 0.84 -13.83 -6.76
N ARG A 73 1.46 -12.96 -5.95
CA ARG A 73 1.29 -12.93 -4.49
C ARG A 73 -0.08 -12.42 -4.07
N LEU A 74 -0.63 -11.46 -4.79
CA LEU A 74 -2.00 -10.99 -4.57
C LEU A 74 -3.01 -12.07 -4.89
N MET A 75 -2.86 -12.75 -6.04
CA MET A 75 -3.75 -13.83 -6.43
C MET A 75 -3.72 -14.99 -5.43
N ASP A 76 -2.54 -15.35 -4.92
CA ASP A 76 -2.40 -16.33 -3.84
C ASP A 76 -3.17 -15.91 -2.58
N LEU A 77 -3.11 -14.64 -2.20
CA LEU A 77 -3.83 -14.13 -1.03
C LEU A 77 -5.35 -14.14 -1.25
N VAL A 78 -5.81 -13.64 -2.41
CA VAL A 78 -7.22 -13.57 -2.80
C VAL A 78 -7.85 -14.95 -2.93
N ALA A 79 -7.11 -15.94 -3.44
CA ALA A 79 -7.64 -17.29 -3.64
C ALA A 79 -7.87 -18.08 -2.33
N HIS A 80 -7.24 -17.68 -1.23
CA HIS A 80 -7.18 -18.49 0.00
C HIS A 80 -7.72 -17.79 1.25
N ASN A 81 -8.25 -16.57 1.14
CA ASN A 81 -8.81 -15.80 2.25
C ASN A 81 -10.12 -15.12 1.86
N ASP A 82 -10.87 -14.65 2.85
CA ASP A 82 -12.26 -14.20 2.67
C ASP A 82 -12.36 -12.74 2.18
N VAL A 83 -11.41 -11.90 2.59
CA VAL A 83 -11.39 -10.46 2.29
C VAL A 83 -10.32 -10.17 1.23
N VAL A 84 -10.75 -9.62 0.09
CA VAL A 84 -9.85 -9.09 -0.93
C VAL A 84 -9.13 -7.84 -0.38
N PRO A 85 -7.80 -7.70 -0.56
CA PRO A 85 -7.09 -6.51 -0.10
C PRO A 85 -7.70 -5.23 -0.69
N ALA A 86 -8.05 -4.27 0.17
CA ALA A 86 -8.61 -3.01 -0.29
C ALA A 86 -7.56 -2.13 -1.00
N VAL A 87 -6.29 -2.28 -0.65
CA VAL A 87 -5.16 -1.50 -1.17
C VAL A 87 -3.94 -2.39 -1.39
N ASN A 88 -3.21 -2.15 -2.48
CA ASN A 88 -1.81 -2.54 -2.59
C ASN A 88 -0.93 -1.28 -2.73
N GLN A 89 -0.11 -1.01 -1.72
CA GLN A 89 0.82 0.13 -1.74
C GLN A 89 2.16 -0.28 -2.36
N ILE A 90 2.46 0.21 -3.58
CA ILE A 90 3.62 -0.21 -4.39
C ILE A 90 4.37 0.98 -4.99
N GLU A 91 5.65 0.79 -5.32
CA GLU A 91 6.48 1.81 -5.96
C GLU A 91 5.87 2.17 -7.30
N THR A 92 5.54 3.43 -7.52
CA THR A 92 5.00 3.84 -8.83
C THR A 92 5.31 5.30 -9.10
N HIS A 93 6.06 5.53 -10.17
CA HIS A 93 6.52 6.85 -10.61
C HIS A 93 6.77 6.83 -12.13
N PRO A 94 7.06 7.96 -12.79
CA PRO A 94 7.21 8.04 -14.24
C PRO A 94 8.21 7.05 -14.86
N PHE A 95 9.28 6.70 -14.13
CA PHE A 95 10.28 5.70 -14.55
C PHE A 95 9.94 4.24 -14.20
N TYR A 96 8.91 4.01 -13.38
CA TYR A 96 8.43 2.68 -13.00
C TYR A 96 6.91 2.73 -12.86
N GLN A 97 6.22 2.71 -14.00
CA GLN A 97 4.78 3.00 -14.07
C GLN A 97 3.89 1.82 -13.68
N ARG A 98 4.45 0.60 -13.66
CA ARG A 98 3.75 -0.62 -13.23
C ARG A 98 2.39 -0.82 -13.91
N VAL A 99 2.32 -0.60 -15.22
CA VAL A 99 1.06 -0.61 -16.01
C VAL A 99 0.34 -1.96 -15.89
N GLU A 100 1.06 -3.06 -16.08
CA GLU A 100 0.50 -4.41 -15.99
C GLU A 100 0.00 -4.74 -14.57
N ASP A 101 0.69 -4.25 -13.54
CA ASP A 101 0.24 -4.43 -12.16
C ASP A 101 -1.03 -3.58 -11.89
N ALA A 102 -1.11 -2.37 -12.43
CA ALA A 102 -2.28 -1.50 -12.28
C ALA A 102 -3.54 -2.11 -12.95
N GLU A 103 -3.37 -2.73 -14.11
CA GLU A 103 -4.46 -3.46 -14.78
C GLU A 103 -4.96 -4.64 -13.94
N PHE A 104 -4.04 -5.44 -13.37
CA PHE A 104 -4.41 -6.52 -12.44
C PHE A 104 -5.12 -5.97 -11.19
N LEU A 105 -4.61 -4.89 -10.60
CA LEU A 105 -5.21 -4.29 -9.41
C LEU A 105 -6.65 -3.81 -9.68
N ASP A 106 -6.91 -3.21 -10.84
CA ASP A 106 -8.25 -2.79 -11.27
C ASP A 106 -9.20 -3.98 -11.48
N GLU A 107 -8.72 -5.06 -12.10
CA GLU A 107 -9.52 -6.29 -12.34
C GLU A 107 -10.05 -6.93 -11.05
N TYR A 108 -9.28 -6.85 -9.95
CA TYR A 108 -9.63 -7.45 -8.66
C TYR A 108 -10.17 -6.43 -7.63
N ASP A 109 -10.55 -5.22 -8.06
CA ASP A 109 -11.05 -4.14 -7.19
C ASP A 109 -10.07 -3.77 -6.05
N ILE A 110 -8.76 -3.86 -6.30
CA ILE A 110 -7.69 -3.51 -5.34
C ILE A 110 -7.17 -2.11 -5.66
N GLN A 111 -7.28 -1.17 -4.73
CA GLN A 111 -6.79 0.20 -4.96
C GLN A 111 -5.26 0.24 -5.03
N HIS A 112 -4.72 0.66 -6.17
CA HIS A 112 -3.32 1.01 -6.31
C HIS A 112 -2.99 2.27 -5.49
N GLN A 113 -2.02 2.18 -4.57
CA GLN A 113 -1.48 3.33 -3.86
C GLN A 113 0.03 3.47 -4.13
N SER A 114 0.44 4.55 -4.79
CA SER A 114 1.86 4.81 -5.04
C SER A 114 2.62 5.14 -3.74
N TRP A 115 3.73 4.44 -3.49
CA TRP A 115 4.82 4.98 -2.68
C TRP A 115 5.96 5.45 -3.60
N GLY A 116 6.77 6.38 -3.10
CA GLY A 116 7.88 6.94 -3.86
C GLY A 116 7.46 7.58 -5.19
N PRO A 117 6.37 8.39 -5.26
CA PRO A 117 5.86 8.92 -6.53
C PRO A 117 6.88 9.77 -7.29
N PHE A 118 7.91 10.25 -6.60
CA PHE A 118 9.00 11.03 -7.18
C PHE A 118 10.31 10.23 -7.34
N ALA A 119 10.30 8.90 -7.31
CA ALA A 119 11.53 8.08 -7.35
C ALA A 119 12.59 8.54 -6.33
N GLU A 120 12.14 9.11 -5.19
CA GLU A 120 13.01 9.75 -4.19
C GLU A 120 13.97 10.83 -4.74
N GLY A 121 13.62 11.48 -5.84
CA GLY A 121 14.42 12.50 -6.52
C GLY A 121 15.46 11.95 -7.51
N GLN A 122 15.48 10.63 -7.74
CA GLN A 122 16.40 10.01 -8.70
C GLN A 122 16.05 10.37 -10.15
N ASN A 123 17.02 10.16 -11.05
CA ASN A 123 16.91 10.38 -12.49
C ASN A 123 16.44 11.80 -12.86
N ASP A 124 16.86 12.78 -12.06
CA ASP A 124 16.56 14.21 -12.25
C ASP A 124 15.06 14.49 -12.45
N ILE A 125 14.18 13.75 -11.77
CA ILE A 125 12.74 13.78 -12.00
C ILE A 125 12.10 15.18 -11.90
N PHE A 126 12.68 16.06 -11.06
CA PHE A 126 12.17 17.41 -10.86
C PHE A 126 12.55 18.37 -11.99
N GLU A 127 13.54 17.98 -12.80
CA GLU A 127 14.11 18.76 -13.91
C GLU A 127 13.92 18.06 -15.26
N HIS A 128 13.39 16.83 -15.28
CA HIS A 128 13.19 16.01 -16.47
C HIS A 128 12.41 16.75 -17.56
N ASP A 129 13.02 16.90 -18.75
CA ASP A 129 12.52 17.72 -19.87
C ASP A 129 11.05 17.48 -20.24
N VAL A 130 10.60 16.22 -20.22
CA VAL A 130 9.20 15.90 -20.54
C VAL A 130 8.25 16.39 -19.44
N LEU A 131 8.62 16.26 -18.17
CA LEU A 131 7.76 16.63 -17.05
C LEU A 131 7.72 18.16 -16.90
N THR A 132 8.86 18.83 -17.08
CA THR A 132 8.96 20.30 -17.05
C THR A 132 8.22 20.93 -18.22
N SER A 133 8.38 20.41 -19.44
CA SER A 133 7.66 20.93 -20.62
C SER A 133 6.13 20.77 -20.51
N ILE A 134 5.64 19.68 -19.91
CA ILE A 134 4.22 19.54 -19.57
C ILE A 134 3.83 20.58 -18.50
N GLY A 135 4.65 20.74 -17.46
CA GLY A 135 4.44 21.71 -16.39
C GLY A 135 4.31 23.15 -16.90
N ASP A 136 5.20 23.56 -17.80
CA ASP A 136 5.23 24.91 -18.39
C ASP A 136 3.92 25.26 -19.10
N LYS A 137 3.31 24.30 -19.80
CA LYS A 137 2.00 24.48 -20.46
C LYS A 137 0.88 24.84 -19.48
N TYR A 138 0.97 24.41 -18.22
CA TYR A 138 -0.07 24.57 -17.21
C TYR A 138 0.34 25.48 -16.04
N GLY A 139 1.55 26.05 -16.06
CA GLY A 139 2.11 26.80 -14.94
C GLY A 139 2.25 25.94 -13.68
N LYS A 140 2.71 24.69 -13.84
CA LYS A 140 2.89 23.70 -12.78
C LYS A 140 4.32 23.16 -12.75
N THR A 141 4.75 22.69 -11.59
CA THR A 141 6.07 22.06 -11.44
C THR A 141 6.06 20.62 -11.95
N ALA A 142 7.22 20.06 -12.28
CA ALA A 142 7.35 18.64 -12.60
C ALA A 142 6.76 17.72 -11.51
N ALA A 143 6.95 18.07 -10.23
CA ALA A 143 6.35 17.35 -9.11
C ALA A 143 4.80 17.38 -9.14
N GLN A 144 4.20 18.52 -9.47
CA GLN A 144 2.73 18.62 -9.61
C GLN A 144 2.21 17.84 -10.82
N VAL A 145 2.98 17.78 -11.90
CA VAL A 145 2.66 16.96 -13.08
C VAL A 145 2.70 15.48 -12.71
N THR A 146 3.75 15.03 -12.01
CA THR A 146 3.90 13.62 -11.60
C THR A 146 2.76 13.13 -10.70
N LEU A 147 2.17 13.99 -9.86
CA LEU A 147 1.06 13.63 -8.98
C LEU A 147 -0.32 13.67 -9.66
N ARG A 148 -0.44 14.15 -10.89
CA ARG A 148 -1.73 14.48 -11.51
C ARG A 148 -2.14 13.51 -12.62
#